data_AF-A0A2P5MIM6-F1
#
_entry.id   AF-A0A2P5MIM6-F1
#
_cell.length_a   1.000
_cell.length_b   1.000
_cell.length_c   1.000
_cell.angle_alpha   90.00
_cell.angle_beta   90.00
_cell.angle_gamma   90.00
#
_symmetry.space_group_name_H-M   'P 1'
#
loop_
_entity.id
_entity.type
_entity.pdbx_description
1 polymer ?
#
loop_
_entity_poly.entity_id
_entity_poly.type
_entity_poly.pdbx_seq_one_letter_code
_entity_poly.pdbx_strand_id
1 'polypeptide(L)'
;MTVNRIERPEQFGRVGVLMGGVAAERPVSLKSGMAVYEALKRKGVEAVAVDITGSVIEALSGQRFDRVFNIIHGRGGEDGVLQAVLEVLGMPYTGSGILASALGMDKLRTKLCWRGSGLVTPKWFLLRSPEDIPTCIAELGFPVIVKPALEGSSIGMSKAANAEQLTAAYALAAQYNCDVY
;
A
#
# COMPACT_ATOMS: atom_id res chain seq x y z
N MET A 1 11.87 -17.75 -19.24
CA MET A 1 11.03 -16.96 -20.16
C MET A 1 11.85 -15.79 -20.65
N THR A 2 12.08 -15.69 -21.96
CA THR A 2 12.70 -14.51 -22.56
C THR A 2 11.71 -13.36 -22.44
N VAL A 3 12.00 -12.39 -21.59
CA VAL A 3 11.21 -11.16 -21.53
C VAL A 3 11.49 -10.42 -22.84
N ASN A 4 10.50 -10.39 -23.74
CA ASN A 4 10.62 -9.62 -24.97
C ASN A 4 10.83 -8.16 -24.59
N ARG A 5 12.02 -7.64 -24.90
CA ARG A 5 12.38 -6.26 -24.64
C ARG A 5 11.49 -5.35 -25.48
N ILE A 6 10.92 -4.32 -24.85
CA ILE A 6 10.14 -3.31 -25.54
C ILE A 6 11.09 -2.24 -26.06
N GLU A 7 11.03 -1.97 -27.36
CA GLU A 7 11.91 -1.02 -28.06
C GLU A 7 11.14 0.17 -28.63
N ARG A 8 9.83 0.01 -28.88
CA ARG A 8 8.95 1.03 -29.46
C ARG A 8 7.70 1.28 -28.61
N PRO A 9 7.20 2.53 -28.53
CA PRO A 9 6.04 2.89 -27.71
C PRO A 9 4.77 2.07 -28.03
N GLU A 10 4.49 1.84 -29.30
CA GLU A 10 3.33 1.06 -29.76
C GLU A 10 3.30 -0.39 -29.26
N GLN A 11 4.44 -0.97 -28.88
CA GLN A 11 4.49 -2.32 -28.29
C GLN A 11 3.94 -2.36 -26.85
N PHE A 12 3.74 -1.21 -26.21
CA PHE A 12 3.02 -1.16 -24.94
C PHE A 12 1.51 -1.38 -25.12
N GLY A 13 0.97 -1.13 -26.31
CA GLY A 13 -0.48 -1.08 -26.53
C GLY A 13 -1.13 0.06 -25.74
N ARG A 14 -2.42 -0.08 -25.44
CA ARG A 14 -3.19 0.88 -24.67
C ARG A 14 -2.92 0.72 -23.17
N VAL A 15 -2.36 1.76 -22.54
CA VAL A 15 -1.93 1.74 -21.14
C VAL A 15 -2.91 2.55 -20.27
N GLY A 16 -3.54 1.89 -19.30
CA GLY A 16 -4.32 2.57 -18.27
C GLY A 16 -3.43 3.04 -17.12
N VAL A 17 -3.39 4.33 -16.81
CA VAL A 17 -2.67 4.88 -15.65
C VAL A 17 -3.68 5.11 -14.53
N LEU A 18 -3.72 4.19 -13.57
CA LEU A 18 -4.69 4.21 -12.47
C LEU A 18 -4.15 5.07 -11.32
N MET A 19 -4.92 6.09 -10.95
CA MET A 19 -4.58 7.08 -9.92
C MET A 19 -5.82 7.46 -9.10
N GLY A 20 -5.66 8.32 -8.10
CA GLY A 20 -6.74 8.67 -7.18
C GLY A 20 -6.83 7.69 -6.02
N GLY A 21 -7.95 6.97 -5.91
CA GLY A 21 -8.33 6.15 -4.76
C GLY A 21 -9.18 6.91 -3.74
N VAL A 22 -9.61 6.20 -2.70
CA VAL A 22 -10.44 6.73 -1.60
C VAL A 22 -9.66 6.91 -0.29
N ALA A 23 -8.38 6.54 -0.27
CA ALA A 23 -7.50 6.69 0.89
C ALA A 23 -7.08 8.14 1.11
N ALA A 24 -6.53 8.43 2.30
CA ALA A 24 -6.04 9.76 2.67
C ALA A 24 -4.94 10.27 1.72
N GLU A 25 -4.20 9.34 1.09
CA GLU A 25 -3.14 9.59 0.13
C GLU A 25 -3.62 10.01 -1.27
N ARG A 26 -4.94 10.09 -1.51
CA ARG A 26 -5.51 10.45 -2.83
C ARG A 26 -4.83 11.65 -3.51
N PRO A 27 -4.55 12.79 -2.84
CA PRO A 27 -3.88 13.91 -3.52
C PRO A 27 -2.48 13.56 -4.04
N VAL A 28 -1.74 12.71 -3.31
CA VAL A 28 -0.42 12.23 -3.72
C VAL A 28 -0.55 11.30 -4.92
N SER A 29 -1.52 10.40 -4.88
CA SER A 29 -1.86 9.48 -5.98
C SER A 29 -2.18 10.21 -7.28
N LEU A 30 -3.03 11.24 -7.24
CA LEU A 30 -3.34 12.07 -8.42
C LEU A 30 -2.10 12.77 -8.97
N LYS A 31 -1.27 13.36 -8.10
CA LYS A 31 -0.04 14.04 -8.51
C LYS A 31 0.95 13.08 -9.18
N SER A 32 1.20 11.92 -8.57
CA SER A 32 2.08 10.88 -9.12
C SER A 32 1.52 10.32 -10.42
N GLY A 33 0.23 10.03 -10.47
CA GLY A 33 -0.49 9.55 -11.65
C GLY A 33 -0.37 10.47 -12.85
N MET A 34 -0.63 11.77 -12.65
CA MET A 34 -0.50 12.73 -13.73
C MET A 34 0.95 12.88 -14.22
N ALA A 35 1.93 12.84 -13.31
CA ALA A 35 3.33 12.87 -13.70
C ALA A 35 3.72 11.67 -14.59
N VAL A 36 3.24 10.46 -14.23
CA VAL A 36 3.46 9.24 -15.02
C VAL A 36 2.73 9.31 -16.37
N TYR A 37 1.45 9.68 -16.36
CA TYR A 37 0.64 9.82 -17.57
C TYR A 37 1.31 10.76 -18.58
N GLU A 38 1.69 11.96 -18.14
CA GLU A 38 2.36 12.95 -19.00
C GLU A 38 3.72 12.44 -19.51
N ALA A 39 4.46 11.69 -18.70
CA ALA A 39 5.72 11.09 -19.14
C ALA A 39 5.51 10.02 -20.23
N LEU A 40 4.49 9.15 -20.08
CA LEU A 40 4.14 8.15 -21.09
C LEU A 40 3.68 8.81 -22.40
N LYS A 41 2.83 9.84 -22.31
CA LYS A 41 2.38 10.62 -23.47
C LYS A 41 3.55 11.27 -24.21
N ARG A 42 4.50 11.89 -23.50
CA ARG A 42 5.73 12.45 -24.11
C ARG A 42 6.60 11.42 -24.82
N LYS A 43 6.48 10.14 -24.45
CA LYS A 43 7.19 9.03 -25.12
C LYS A 43 6.38 8.38 -26.23
N GLY A 44 5.19 8.90 -26.58
CA GLY A 44 4.37 8.37 -27.66
C GLY A 44 3.56 7.12 -27.29
N VAL A 45 3.48 6.76 -26.00
CA VAL A 45 2.65 5.63 -25.54
C VAL A 45 1.18 6.04 -25.58
N GLU A 46 0.30 5.12 -26.00
CA GLU A 46 -1.16 5.29 -25.91
C GLU A 46 -1.63 5.16 -24.46
N ALA A 47 -1.35 6.18 -23.66
CA ALA A 47 -1.75 6.22 -22.25
C ALA A 47 -3.11 6.89 -22.05
N VAL A 48 -3.87 6.39 -21.08
CA VAL A 48 -5.15 6.94 -20.61
C VAL A 48 -5.09 7.10 -19.09
N ALA A 49 -5.30 8.30 -18.59
CA ALA A 49 -5.42 8.56 -17.15
C ALA A 49 -6.80 8.08 -16.65
N VAL A 50 -6.82 7.31 -15.58
CA VAL A 50 -8.05 6.81 -14.93
C VAL A 50 -8.02 7.19 -13.46
N ASP A 51 -8.83 8.19 -13.10
CA ASP A 51 -9.02 8.60 -11.70
C ASP A 51 -10.09 7.71 -11.05
N ILE A 52 -9.66 6.87 -10.11
CA ILE A 52 -10.54 6.04 -9.32
C ILE A 52 -11.07 6.87 -8.15
N THR A 53 -12.38 7.12 -8.12
CA THR A 53 -13.03 7.87 -7.04
C THR A 53 -13.87 6.98 -6.10
N GLY A 54 -14.06 5.72 -6.46
CA GLY A 54 -14.88 4.76 -5.73
C GLY A 54 -14.62 3.35 -6.23
N SER A 55 -15.64 2.71 -6.82
CA SER A 55 -15.52 1.35 -7.33
C SER A 55 -14.56 1.26 -8.52
N VAL A 56 -13.47 0.52 -8.34
CA VAL A 56 -12.53 0.18 -9.42
C VAL A 56 -13.24 -0.57 -10.55
N ILE A 57 -14.17 -1.46 -10.22
CA ILE A 57 -14.89 -2.26 -11.21
C ILE A 57 -15.72 -1.35 -12.12
N GLU A 58 -16.43 -0.38 -11.55
CA GLU A 58 -17.20 0.59 -12.32
C GLU A 58 -16.28 1.47 -13.17
N ALA A 59 -15.18 1.96 -12.60
CA ALA A 59 -14.22 2.79 -13.30
C ALA A 59 -13.57 2.08 -14.51
N LEU A 60 -13.34 0.76 -14.41
CA LEU A 60 -12.77 -0.05 -15.49
C LEU A 60 -13.84 -0.65 -16.43
N SER A 61 -15.13 -0.50 -16.12
CA SER A 61 -16.21 -1.08 -16.91
C SER A 61 -16.22 -0.54 -18.34
N GLY A 62 -16.30 -1.44 -19.32
CA GLY A 62 -16.25 -1.10 -20.74
C GLY A 62 -14.88 -0.61 -21.24
N GLN A 63 -13.87 -0.56 -20.37
CA GLN A 63 -12.51 -0.19 -20.74
C GLN A 63 -11.66 -1.45 -20.85
N ARG A 64 -10.88 -1.55 -21.92
CA ARG A 64 -9.84 -2.57 -22.06
C ARG A 64 -8.49 -1.90 -22.20
N PHE A 65 -7.54 -2.33 -21.38
CA PHE A 65 -6.15 -1.91 -21.43
C PHE A 65 -5.28 -3.14 -21.68
N ASP A 66 -4.26 -2.98 -22.53
CA ASP A 66 -3.27 -4.04 -22.74
C ASP A 66 -2.34 -4.17 -21.54
N ARG A 67 -2.23 -3.11 -20.73
CA ARG A 67 -1.60 -3.12 -19.41
C ARG A 67 -2.01 -1.92 -18.57
N VAL A 68 -1.77 -2.04 -17.28
CA VAL A 68 -2.05 -1.02 -16.28
C VAL A 68 -0.78 -0.56 -15.60
N PHE A 69 -0.59 0.76 -15.53
CA PHE A 69 0.32 1.38 -14.59
C PHE A 69 -0.46 1.71 -13.32
N ASN A 70 -0.27 0.92 -12.26
CA ASN A 70 -0.88 1.18 -10.96
C ASN A 70 -0.01 2.16 -10.17
N ILE A 71 -0.57 3.33 -9.82
CA ILE A 71 0.05 4.30 -8.92
C ILE A 71 -0.96 4.86 -7.90
N ILE A 72 -1.96 4.04 -7.55
CA ILE A 72 -2.87 4.35 -6.46
C ILE A 72 -2.14 4.13 -5.13
N HIS A 73 -2.04 5.17 -4.32
CA HIS A 73 -1.51 5.10 -2.97
C HIS A 73 -2.60 4.79 -1.94
N GLY A 74 -2.21 4.05 -0.90
CA GLY A 74 -3.04 3.66 0.22
C GLY A 74 -3.87 2.39 -0.03
N ARG A 75 -4.79 2.14 0.90
CA ARG A 75 -5.69 0.98 0.88
C ARG A 75 -6.53 0.94 -0.40
N GLY A 76 -6.78 -0.27 -0.89
CA GLY A 76 -7.40 -0.54 -2.18
C GLY A 76 -6.41 -0.58 -3.35
N GLY A 77 -5.36 0.25 -3.34
CA GLY A 77 -4.37 0.33 -4.43
C GLY A 77 -3.09 -0.47 -4.16
N GLU A 78 -2.67 -0.52 -2.89
CA GLU A 78 -1.38 -1.10 -2.45
C GLU A 78 -1.53 -2.41 -1.66
N ASP A 79 -2.76 -2.82 -1.32
CA ASP A 79 -3.06 -3.93 -0.40
C ASP A 79 -3.50 -5.24 -1.09
N GLY A 80 -3.39 -5.30 -2.42
CA GLY A 80 -3.74 -6.48 -3.21
C GLY A 80 -5.17 -6.46 -3.77
N VAL A 81 -6.04 -5.55 -3.32
CA VAL A 81 -7.45 -5.50 -3.77
C VAL A 81 -7.54 -5.13 -5.26
N LEU A 82 -6.92 -4.01 -5.67
CA LEU A 82 -6.86 -3.62 -7.08
C LEU A 82 -6.16 -4.69 -7.93
N GLN A 83 -5.05 -5.23 -7.43
CA GLN A 83 -4.31 -6.29 -8.11
C GLN A 83 -5.22 -7.49 -8.41
N ALA A 84 -6.03 -7.92 -7.43
CA ALA A 84 -6.97 -9.01 -7.63
C ALA A 84 -8.01 -8.72 -8.71
N VAL A 85 -8.56 -7.50 -8.75
CA VAL A 85 -9.48 -7.08 -9.82
C VAL A 85 -8.79 -7.13 -11.18
N LEU A 86 -7.56 -6.64 -11.29
CA LEU A 86 -6.80 -6.63 -12.55
C LEU A 86 -6.46 -8.05 -13.02
N GLU A 87 -6.09 -8.97 -12.12
CA GLU A 87 -5.87 -10.39 -12.45
C GLU A 87 -7.16 -11.05 -12.99
N VAL A 88 -8.31 -10.79 -12.34
CA VAL A 88 -9.61 -11.31 -12.80
C VAL A 88 -9.97 -10.78 -14.19
N LEU A 89 -9.65 -9.51 -14.47
CA LEU A 89 -9.86 -8.88 -15.77
C LEU A 89 -8.80 -9.27 -16.82
N GLY A 90 -7.78 -10.05 -16.45
CA GLY A 90 -6.67 -10.42 -17.33
C GLY A 90 -5.84 -9.22 -17.80
N MET A 91 -5.78 -8.15 -17.00
CA MET A 91 -5.04 -6.94 -17.30
C MET A 91 -3.69 -6.97 -16.56
N PRO A 92 -2.55 -7.13 -17.26
CA PRO A 92 -1.25 -7.13 -16.59
C PRO A 92 -0.94 -5.73 -16.03
N TYR A 93 -0.28 -5.67 -14.88
CA TYR A 93 -0.03 -4.40 -14.19
C TYR A 93 1.40 -4.27 -13.65
N THR A 94 1.81 -3.04 -13.39
CA THR A 94 3.10 -2.73 -12.76
C THR A 94 3.11 -3.04 -11.27
N GLY A 95 4.24 -3.50 -10.76
CA GLY A 95 4.51 -3.64 -9.32
C GLY A 95 4.33 -5.06 -8.80
N SER A 96 4.05 -5.16 -7.50
CA SER A 96 3.86 -6.42 -6.79
C SER A 96 2.51 -7.07 -7.11
N GLY A 97 2.48 -8.39 -7.17
CA GLY A 97 1.22 -9.16 -7.30
C GLY A 97 0.42 -9.24 -5.99
N ILE A 98 -0.77 -9.83 -6.03
CA ILE A 98 -1.77 -9.85 -4.93
C ILE A 98 -1.14 -10.15 -3.57
N LEU A 99 -0.49 -11.32 -3.42
CA LEU A 99 0.05 -11.76 -2.13
C LEU A 99 1.15 -10.82 -1.61
N ALA A 100 2.04 -10.38 -2.49
CA ALA A 100 3.15 -9.51 -2.12
C ALA A 100 2.64 -8.12 -1.70
N SER A 101 1.64 -7.58 -2.39
CA SER A 101 0.98 -6.32 -2.02
C SER A 101 0.26 -6.43 -0.68
N ALA A 102 -0.56 -7.46 -0.50
CA ALA A 102 -1.29 -7.69 0.75
C ALA A 102 -0.35 -7.87 1.96
N LEU A 103 0.71 -8.68 1.80
CA LEU A 103 1.72 -8.86 2.85
C LEU A 103 2.50 -7.58 3.10
N GLY A 104 2.92 -6.88 2.05
CA GLY A 104 3.71 -5.65 2.16
C GLY A 104 2.96 -4.52 2.88
N MET A 105 1.65 -4.43 2.70
CA MET A 105 0.82 -3.45 3.40
C MET A 105 0.68 -3.77 4.90
N ASP A 106 0.67 -5.06 5.26
CA ASP A 106 0.62 -5.51 6.65
C ASP A 106 2.02 -5.63 7.26
N LYS A 107 2.39 -4.60 8.02
CA LYS A 107 3.72 -4.53 8.63
C LYS A 107 3.96 -5.61 9.68
N LEU A 108 2.92 -6.06 10.38
CA LEU A 108 3.03 -7.10 11.41
C LEU A 108 3.26 -8.46 10.74
N ARG A 109 2.46 -8.79 9.71
CA ARG A 109 2.61 -10.05 8.96
C ARG A 109 3.92 -10.06 8.19
N THR A 110 4.34 -8.94 7.61
CA THR A 110 5.68 -8.78 7.02
C THR A 110 6.79 -9.10 8.05
N LYS A 111 6.69 -8.57 9.28
CA LYS A 111 7.65 -8.87 10.36
C LYS A 111 7.73 -10.34 10.71
N LEU A 112 6.57 -11.01 10.77
CA LEU A 112 6.49 -12.45 11.01
C LEU A 112 7.15 -13.25 9.89
N CYS A 113 6.88 -12.90 8.62
CA CYS A 113 7.52 -13.50 7.46
C CYS A 113 9.04 -13.29 7.48
N TRP A 114 9.51 -12.08 7.78
CA TRP A 114 10.94 -11.79 7.89
C TRP A 114 11.60 -12.65 8.98
N ARG A 115 11.02 -12.70 10.18
CA ARG A 115 11.54 -13.52 11.28
C ARG A 115 11.58 -15.01 10.89
N GLY A 116 10.51 -15.51 10.26
CA GLY A 116 10.42 -16.90 9.80
C GLY A 116 11.47 -17.26 8.74
N SER A 117 11.88 -16.28 7.92
CA SER A 117 12.94 -16.43 6.91
C SER A 117 14.35 -16.10 7.43
N GLY A 118 14.53 -15.88 8.74
CA GLY A 118 15.84 -15.53 9.31
C GLY A 118 16.30 -14.10 9.03
N LEU A 119 15.42 -13.22 8.55
CA LEU A 119 15.72 -11.80 8.35
C LEU A 119 15.53 -11.02 9.65
N VAL A 120 16.39 -10.03 9.86
CA VAL A 120 16.35 -9.17 11.04
C VAL A 120 15.26 -8.09 10.92
N THR A 121 14.58 -7.82 12.03
CA THR A 121 13.61 -6.72 12.15
C THR A 121 13.60 -6.24 13.60
N PRO A 122 13.29 -4.95 13.88
CA PRO A 122 13.18 -4.47 15.25
C PRO A 122 12.21 -5.32 16.07
N LYS A 123 12.54 -5.59 17.34
CA LYS A 123 11.61 -6.22 18.29
C LYS A 123 10.30 -5.42 18.36
N TRP A 124 9.20 -6.11 18.59
CA TRP A 124 7.88 -5.53 18.64
C TRP A 124 7.02 -6.24 19.68
N PHE A 125 5.96 -5.58 20.12
CA PHE A 125 4.97 -6.11 21.06
C PHE A 125 3.58 -5.78 20.52
N LEU A 126 2.67 -6.76 20.45
CA LEU A 126 1.31 -6.54 19.96
C LEU A 126 0.42 -6.02 21.10
N LEU A 127 -0.12 -4.82 20.96
CA LEU A 127 -1.07 -4.22 21.89
C LEU A 127 -2.49 -4.56 21.43
N ARG A 128 -3.16 -5.50 22.11
CA ARG A 128 -4.55 -5.88 21.85
C ARG A 128 -5.52 -5.02 22.65
N SER A 129 -5.08 -4.54 23.80
CA SER A 129 -5.86 -3.65 24.67
C SER A 129 -4.95 -2.78 25.54
N PRO A 130 -5.49 -1.72 26.20
CA PRO A 130 -4.70 -0.89 27.11
C PRO A 130 -4.02 -1.65 28.25
N GLU A 131 -4.57 -2.80 28.64
CA GLU A 131 -4.03 -3.66 29.71
C GLU A 131 -2.68 -4.30 29.34
N ASP A 132 -2.33 -4.32 28.05
CA ASP A 132 -1.05 -4.84 27.57
C ASP A 132 0.12 -3.86 27.76
N ILE A 133 -0.17 -2.58 28.03
CA ILE A 133 0.84 -1.51 28.12
C ILE A 133 1.94 -1.80 29.16
N PRO A 134 1.63 -2.22 30.40
CA PRO A 134 2.68 -2.55 31.38
C PRO A 134 3.63 -3.64 30.89
N THR A 135 3.11 -4.66 30.21
CA THR A 135 3.91 -5.77 29.66
C THR A 135 4.78 -5.29 28.50
N CYS A 136 4.22 -4.49 27.60
CA CYS A 136 4.97 -3.86 26.51
C CYS A 136 6.17 -3.05 27.03
N ILE A 137 5.96 -2.25 28.09
CA ILE A 137 7.02 -1.46 28.74
C ILE A 137 8.10 -2.38 29.32
N ALA A 138 7.70 -3.45 30.00
CA ALA A 138 8.64 -4.40 30.59
C ALA A 138 9.50 -5.13 29.54
N GLU A 139 8.93 -5.45 28.37
CA GLU A 139 9.64 -6.18 27.31
C GLU A 139 10.50 -5.31 26.38
N LEU A 140 10.00 -4.13 26.01
CA LEU A 140 10.65 -3.27 25.00
C LEU A 140 11.41 -2.08 25.61
N GLY A 141 11.01 -1.62 26.80
CA GLY A 141 11.51 -0.37 27.36
C GLY A 141 11.11 0.85 26.53
N PHE A 142 11.74 1.99 26.78
CA PHE A 142 11.52 3.23 26.02
C PHE A 142 12.80 3.70 25.30
N PRO A 143 12.67 4.47 24.20
CA PRO A 143 11.42 4.85 23.53
C PRO A 143 10.88 3.76 22.60
N VAL A 144 9.57 3.76 22.34
CA VAL A 144 8.90 2.89 21.36
C VAL A 144 8.25 3.69 20.24
N ILE A 145 8.08 3.05 19.09
CA ILE A 145 7.29 3.56 17.97
C ILE A 145 6.02 2.70 17.90
N VAL A 146 4.87 3.34 18.12
CA VAL A 146 3.55 2.72 18.07
C VAL A 146 2.93 3.02 16.71
N LYS A 147 2.32 2.01 16.07
CA LYS A 147 1.68 2.21 14.76
C LYS A 147 0.59 1.16 14.44
N PRO A 148 -0.42 1.55 13.64
CA PRO A 148 -1.33 0.60 13.02
C PRO A 148 -0.61 -0.30 11.99
N ALA A 149 -0.98 -1.58 11.96
CA ALA A 149 -0.36 -2.56 11.07
C ALA A 149 -0.64 -2.30 9.59
N LEU A 150 -1.84 -1.82 9.25
CA LEU A 150 -2.36 -1.78 7.88
C LEU A 150 -2.33 -0.40 7.20
N GLU A 151 -1.90 0.66 7.89
CA GLU A 151 -1.94 2.03 7.31
C GLU A 151 -0.63 2.45 6.66
N GLY A 152 -0.71 3.14 5.53
CA GLY A 152 0.44 3.70 4.83
C GLY A 152 0.97 4.98 5.48
N SER A 153 2.00 5.55 4.87
CA SER A 153 2.35 6.98 5.00
C SER A 153 2.53 7.53 6.43
N SER A 154 2.93 6.70 7.39
CA SER A 154 3.08 7.06 8.81
C SER A 154 1.77 7.54 9.49
N ILE A 155 0.62 7.23 8.89
CA ILE A 155 -0.69 7.57 9.43
C ILE A 155 -0.92 6.75 10.71
N GLY A 156 -1.35 7.43 11.78
CA GLY A 156 -1.56 6.82 13.10
C GLY A 156 -0.28 6.38 13.83
N MET A 157 0.90 6.68 13.30
CA MET A 157 2.17 6.36 13.95
C MET A 157 2.55 7.43 14.98
N SER A 158 3.13 7.01 16.10
CA SER A 158 3.60 7.91 17.16
C SER A 158 4.82 7.37 17.87
N LYS A 159 5.70 8.26 18.34
CA LYS A 159 6.80 7.92 19.25
C LYS A 159 6.34 8.13 20.69
N ALA A 160 6.57 7.15 21.54
CA ALA A 160 6.32 7.24 22.97
C ALA A 160 7.61 7.04 23.77
N ALA A 161 7.89 7.96 24.68
CA ALA A 161 9.05 7.94 25.57
C ALA A 161 8.69 7.61 27.03
N ASN A 162 7.40 7.52 27.35
CA ASN A 162 6.89 7.16 28.67
C ASN A 162 5.50 6.49 28.56
N ALA A 163 4.98 6.00 29.69
CA ALA A 163 3.72 5.25 29.75
C ALA A 163 2.51 6.07 29.29
N GLU A 164 2.44 7.35 29.67
CA GLU A 164 1.35 8.25 29.29
C GLU A 164 1.30 8.47 27.78
N GLN A 165 2.47 8.71 27.16
CA GLN A 165 2.61 8.84 25.71
C GLN A 165 2.28 7.53 25.00
N LEU A 166 2.63 6.37 25.58
CA LEU A 166 2.30 5.07 25.01
C LEU A 166 0.78 4.83 25.00
N THR A 167 0.09 5.15 26.09
CA THR A 167 -1.38 5.07 26.16
C THR A 167 -2.06 5.97 25.12
N ALA A 168 -1.59 7.22 24.99
CA ALA A 168 -2.11 8.14 23.98
C ALA A 168 -1.83 7.66 22.55
N ALA A 169 -0.63 7.16 22.29
CA ALA A 169 -0.22 6.63 21.00
C ALA A 169 -1.03 5.38 20.60
N TYR A 170 -1.29 4.47 21.56
CA TYR A 170 -2.15 3.32 21.34
C TYR A 170 -3.58 3.75 21.00
N ALA A 171 -4.16 4.68 21.77
CA ALA A 171 -5.51 5.17 21.53
C ALA A 171 -5.67 5.82 20.15
N LEU A 172 -4.65 6.54 19.67
CA LEU A 172 -4.63 7.09 18.31
C LEU A 172 -4.56 5.98 17.24
N ALA A 173 -3.62 5.03 17.40
CA ALA A 173 -3.43 3.94 16.44
C ALA A 173 -4.64 2.98 16.37
N ALA A 174 -5.35 2.78 17.49
CA ALA A 174 -6.51 1.90 17.56
C ALA A 174 -7.72 2.40 16.74
N GLN A 175 -7.78 3.70 16.40
CA GLN A 175 -8.86 4.27 15.59
C GLN A 175 -8.90 3.70 14.15
N TYR A 176 -7.82 3.10 13.69
CA TYR A 176 -7.67 2.56 12.34
C TYR A 176 -8.15 1.11 12.19
N ASN A 177 -8.77 0.53 13.23
CA ASN A 177 -9.43 -0.78 13.19
C ASN A 177 -8.54 -1.92 12.64
N CYS A 178 -7.28 -1.95 13.08
CA CYS A 178 -6.34 -3.02 12.77
C CYS A 178 -5.39 -3.28 13.94
N ASP A 179 -4.55 -4.30 13.82
CA ASP A 179 -3.53 -4.63 14.83
C ASP A 179 -2.62 -3.42 15.12
N VAL A 180 -2.33 -3.15 16.41
CA VAL A 180 -1.44 -2.08 16.86
C VAL A 180 -0.23 -2.69 17.56
N TYR A 181 0.97 -2.20 17.23
CA TYR A 181 2.23 -2.70 17.81
C TYR A 181 3.30 -1.60 17.89
#